data_AF-A0A7W7EVY7-F1
#
_entry.id   AF-A0A7W7EVY7-F1
#
_cell.length_a   1.000
_cell.length_b   1.000
_cell.length_c   1.000
_cell.angle_alpha   90.00
_cell.angle_beta   90.00
_cell.angle_gamma   90.00
#
_symmetry.space_group_name_H-M   'P 1'
#
loop_
_entity.id
_entity.type
_entity.pdbx_description
1 polymer ?
#
loop_
_entity_poly.entity_id
_entity_poly.type
_entity_poly.pdbx_seq_one_letter_code
_entity_poly.pdbx_strand_id
1 'polypeptide(L)'
;MIGTRTIITLAVAAAAMTASQALAKEFAIGGGIKVTLGDDWTGTSMQNPAMGFPGMKDVMEEATESRLRGPGSGVLVSYMKFKTKKAASDIKIDDAANVVKAAQAAYAQAVETDLQPVVRISGETVRAYLTLHAKPGARLNVAGGYPGGCVTTGTIRLGAAIHNVSIASESCESAGHKEALAAIFEIGT
;
A
#
# COMPACT_ATOMS: atom_id res chain seq x y z
N MET A 1 26.20 -11.50 -66.96
CA MET A 1 25.36 -10.38 -66.46
C MET A 1 24.82 -10.82 -65.12
N ILE A 2 25.55 -10.71 -64.00
CA ILE A 2 25.79 -9.52 -63.16
C ILE A 2 24.56 -8.62 -63.07
N GLY A 3 23.94 -8.61 -61.89
CA GLY A 3 22.79 -7.79 -61.52
C GLY A 3 22.60 -7.77 -60.01
N THR A 4 23.60 -7.25 -59.30
CA THR A 4 23.61 -6.93 -57.88
C THR A 4 22.40 -6.08 -57.49
N ARG A 5 21.59 -6.52 -56.52
CA ARG A 5 20.62 -5.64 -55.83
C ARG A 5 20.57 -5.93 -54.33
N THR A 6 21.42 -5.16 -53.64
CA THR A 6 21.15 -4.42 -52.40
C THR A 6 20.44 -5.15 -51.27
N ILE A 7 21.26 -5.53 -50.29
CA ILE A 7 20.90 -5.76 -48.89
C ILE A 7 20.32 -4.48 -48.30
N ILE A 8 19.10 -4.51 -47.76
CA ILE A 8 18.62 -3.55 -46.77
C ILE A 8 18.34 -4.33 -45.50
N THR A 9 19.37 -4.46 -44.67
CA THR A 9 19.23 -4.87 -43.27
C THR A 9 18.54 -3.72 -42.54
N LEU A 10 17.23 -3.83 -42.32
CA LEU A 10 16.52 -2.93 -41.40
C LEU A 10 16.93 -3.29 -39.97
N ALA A 11 17.95 -2.58 -39.49
CA ALA A 11 18.25 -2.46 -38.09
C ALA A 11 17.05 -1.81 -37.39
N VAL A 12 16.18 -2.60 -36.78
CA VAL A 12 15.26 -2.08 -35.77
C VAL A 12 16.12 -1.81 -34.54
N ALA A 13 16.35 -0.52 -34.33
CA ALA A 13 17.05 0.02 -33.18
C ALA A 13 16.55 -0.68 -31.91
N ALA A 14 17.48 -1.24 -31.15
CA ALA A 14 17.30 -1.51 -29.75
C ALA A 14 16.89 -0.19 -29.11
N ALA A 15 15.59 0.01 -28.90
CA ALA A 15 15.08 0.92 -27.90
C ALA A 15 15.56 0.36 -26.57
N ALA A 16 16.80 0.69 -26.22
CA ALA A 16 17.25 0.69 -24.84
C ALA A 16 16.22 1.56 -24.12
N MET A 17 15.26 0.89 -23.47
CA MET A 17 14.49 1.47 -22.40
C MET A 17 15.51 1.84 -21.33
N THR A 18 16.14 2.99 -21.48
CA THR A 18 16.53 3.81 -20.34
C THR A 18 15.21 4.20 -19.70
N ALA A 19 14.62 3.25 -18.97
CA ALA A 19 13.80 3.60 -17.83
C ALA A 19 14.70 4.49 -17.00
N SER A 20 14.42 5.79 -17.06
CA SER A 20 14.96 6.77 -16.14
C SER A 20 14.93 6.10 -14.78
N GLN A 21 16.09 5.92 -14.15
CA GLN A 21 16.13 5.62 -12.73
C GLN A 21 15.59 6.88 -12.06
N ALA A 22 14.25 7.04 -12.04
CA ALA A 22 13.58 7.91 -11.10
C ALA A 22 14.15 7.50 -9.74
N LEU A 23 14.74 8.47 -9.04
CA LEU A 23 15.47 8.21 -7.81
C LEU A 23 14.48 7.73 -6.77
N ALA A 24 14.36 6.42 -6.60
CA ALA A 24 13.43 5.88 -5.64
C ALA A 24 13.88 6.23 -4.20
N LYS A 25 12.93 6.62 -3.37
CA LYS A 25 13.12 6.97 -1.97
C LYS A 25 12.48 5.93 -1.06
N GLU A 26 13.20 5.61 0.02
CA GLU A 26 12.69 4.74 1.07
C GLU A 26 11.92 5.54 2.12
N PHE A 27 10.74 5.03 2.50
CA PHE A 27 9.91 5.57 3.58
C PHE A 27 9.70 4.50 4.65
N ALA A 28 10.12 4.78 5.88
CA ALA A 28 9.86 3.89 7.00
C ALA A 28 8.39 4.05 7.46
N ILE A 29 7.66 2.93 7.50
CA ILE A 29 6.23 2.89 7.85
C ILE A 29 5.95 2.23 9.21
N GLY A 30 6.99 2.06 10.03
CA GLY A 30 6.92 1.38 11.34
C GLY A 30 7.38 -0.08 11.28
N GLY A 31 7.67 -0.67 12.45
CA GLY A 31 7.97 -2.11 12.58
C GLY A 31 9.15 -2.63 11.77
N GLY A 32 10.10 -1.74 11.42
CA GLY A 32 11.23 -2.07 10.54
C GLY A 32 10.87 -2.20 9.06
N ILE A 33 9.61 -1.97 8.67
CA ILE A 33 9.18 -2.02 7.27
C ILE A 33 9.48 -0.68 6.59
N LYS A 34 10.08 -0.77 5.40
CA LYS A 34 10.27 0.35 4.48
C LYS A 34 9.51 0.10 3.19
N VAL A 35 9.06 1.18 2.58
CA VAL A 35 8.40 1.21 1.27
C VAL A 35 9.24 2.06 0.34
N THR A 36 9.51 1.57 -0.85
CA THR A 36 10.28 2.28 -1.88
C THR A 36 9.31 2.87 -2.90
N LEU A 37 9.31 4.19 -3.05
CA LEU A 37 8.45 4.95 -3.97
C LEU A 37 9.30 5.98 -4.74
N GLY A 38 8.74 6.61 -5.75
CA GLY A 38 9.38 7.65 -6.56
C GLY A 38 9.87 8.86 -5.75
N ASP A 39 10.69 9.70 -6.38
CA ASP A 39 11.26 10.93 -5.80
C ASP A 39 10.23 12.04 -5.56
N ASP A 40 9.14 12.01 -6.32
CA ASP A 40 7.98 12.89 -6.20
C ASP A 40 7.10 12.58 -4.97
N TRP A 41 7.38 11.47 -4.28
CA TRP A 41 6.75 11.17 -3.01
C TRP A 41 7.38 11.96 -1.87
N THR A 42 6.52 12.48 -1.01
CA THR A 42 6.87 13.08 0.27
C THR A 42 6.19 12.32 1.39
N GLY A 43 6.72 12.42 2.60
CA GLY A 43 6.07 11.76 3.71
C GLY A 43 6.66 12.10 5.06
N THR A 44 5.86 11.86 6.09
CA THR A 44 6.24 12.00 7.48
C THR A 44 5.85 10.74 8.24
N SER A 45 6.63 10.43 9.27
CA SER A 45 6.32 9.37 10.23
C SER A 45 6.44 9.97 11.63
N MET A 46 5.43 9.72 12.46
CA MET A 46 5.37 10.23 13.82
C MET A 46 4.83 9.16 14.76
N GLN A 47 5.05 9.32 16.07
CA GLN A 47 4.44 8.42 17.05
C GLN A 47 2.91 8.46 16.87
N ASN A 48 2.28 7.29 16.84
CA ASN A 48 0.83 7.21 16.71
C ASN A 48 0.20 7.95 17.92
N PRO A 49 -0.71 8.92 17.70
CA PRO A 49 -1.36 9.66 18.79
C PRO A 49 -2.05 8.76 19.82
N ALA A 50 -2.45 7.54 19.41
CA ALA A 50 -3.02 6.55 20.31
C ALA A 50 -2.11 6.22 21.51
N MET A 51 -0.79 6.34 21.36
CA MET A 51 0.18 6.13 22.46
C MET A 51 0.06 7.16 23.58
N GLY A 52 -0.64 8.28 23.35
CA GLY A 52 -0.95 9.28 24.37
C GLY A 52 -2.11 8.91 25.27
N PHE A 53 -2.95 7.94 24.90
CA PHE A 53 -4.09 7.53 25.72
C PHE A 53 -3.67 6.69 26.93
N PRO A 54 -4.29 6.89 28.11
CA PRO A 54 -4.04 6.06 29.28
C PRO A 54 -4.22 4.57 29.00
N GLY A 55 -3.32 3.74 29.53
CA GLY A 55 -3.34 2.28 29.36
C GLY A 55 -2.78 1.76 28.03
N MET A 56 -2.60 2.60 27.00
CA MET A 56 -2.08 2.12 25.71
C MET A 56 -0.63 1.64 25.78
N LYS A 57 0.19 2.27 26.64
CA LYS A 57 1.57 1.82 26.89
C LYS A 57 1.64 0.48 27.63
N ASP A 58 0.56 0.03 28.26
CA ASP A 58 0.53 -1.27 28.94
C ASP A 58 0.33 -2.41 27.97
N VAL A 59 -0.35 -2.16 26.84
CA VAL A 59 -0.71 -3.16 25.83
C VAL A 59 0.08 -3.06 24.53
N MET A 60 0.71 -1.91 24.23
CA MET A 60 1.52 -1.71 23.02
C MET A 60 3.00 -1.50 23.36
N GLU A 61 3.87 -2.07 22.53
CA GLU A 61 5.32 -1.85 22.56
C GLU A 61 5.69 -0.60 21.74
N GLU A 62 5.06 -0.44 20.59
CA GLU A 62 5.38 0.59 19.62
C GLU A 62 4.14 0.92 18.80
N ALA A 63 3.99 2.17 18.39
CA ALA A 63 3.03 2.55 17.38
C ALA A 63 3.47 3.81 16.65
N THR A 64 3.30 3.80 15.33
CA THR A 64 3.72 4.87 14.43
C THR A 64 2.57 5.16 13.48
N GLU A 65 2.39 6.42 13.12
CA GLU A 65 1.56 6.83 11.99
C GLU A 65 2.46 7.42 10.91
N SER A 66 2.30 6.92 9.69
CA SER A 66 3.04 7.40 8.51
C SER A 66 2.07 7.93 7.48
N ARG A 67 2.39 9.10 6.94
CA ARG A 67 1.57 9.84 5.96
C ARG A 67 2.44 10.13 4.75
N LEU A 68 2.17 9.48 3.64
CA LEU A 68 2.89 9.65 2.39
C LEU A 68 1.97 10.33 1.36
N ARG A 69 2.54 11.18 0.51
CA ARG A 69 1.85 11.93 -0.53
C ARG A 69 2.64 11.83 -1.82
N GLY A 70 1.96 11.45 -2.89
CA GLY A 70 2.49 11.42 -4.25
C GLY A 70 1.46 11.99 -5.23
N PRO A 71 1.75 11.97 -6.53
CA PRO A 71 0.84 12.51 -7.54
C PRO A 71 -0.56 11.84 -7.49
N GLY A 72 -1.58 12.66 -7.25
CA GLY A 72 -2.99 12.24 -7.22
C GLY A 72 -3.31 11.16 -6.18
N SER A 73 -2.41 10.93 -5.20
CA SER A 73 -2.50 9.82 -4.25
C SER A 73 -1.92 10.17 -2.88
N GLY A 74 -2.40 9.50 -1.84
CA GLY A 74 -1.78 9.52 -0.52
C GLY A 74 -1.90 8.16 0.17
N VAL A 75 -0.91 7.84 0.99
CA VAL A 75 -0.90 6.63 1.81
C VAL A 75 -0.95 7.04 3.27
N LEU A 76 -1.88 6.48 4.02
CA LEU A 76 -1.92 6.52 5.47
C LEU A 76 -1.61 5.13 6.01
N VAL A 77 -0.58 5.02 6.84
CA VAL A 77 -0.23 3.79 7.54
C VAL A 77 -0.33 4.04 9.04
N SER A 78 -1.10 3.21 9.73
CA SER A 78 -1.13 3.14 11.19
C SER A 78 -0.51 1.82 11.63
N TYR A 79 0.71 1.88 12.12
CA TYR A 79 1.45 0.75 12.67
C TYR A 79 1.25 0.66 14.19
N MET A 80 1.03 -0.55 14.67
CA MET A 80 0.95 -0.90 16.09
C MET A 80 1.61 -2.25 16.32
N LYS A 81 2.39 -2.37 17.39
CA LYS A 81 2.93 -3.64 17.89
C LYS A 81 2.42 -3.91 19.29
N PHE A 82 1.63 -4.97 19.41
CA PHE A 82 1.07 -5.38 20.71
C PHE A 82 2.09 -6.17 21.51
N LYS A 83 2.09 -5.95 22.83
CA LYS A 83 2.81 -6.81 23.76
C LYS A 83 2.17 -8.19 23.75
N THR A 84 2.97 -9.22 23.53
CA THR A 84 2.50 -10.60 23.59
C THR A 84 3.63 -11.53 23.99
N LYS A 85 3.27 -12.66 24.62
CA LYS A 85 4.19 -13.77 24.88
C LYS A 85 4.13 -14.85 23.78
N LYS A 86 3.19 -14.72 22.84
CA LYS A 86 3.03 -15.68 21.74
C LYS A 86 4.09 -15.42 20.66
N ALA A 87 4.66 -16.49 20.11
CA ALA A 87 5.45 -16.38 18.90
C ALA A 87 4.58 -15.94 17.71
N ALA A 88 5.19 -15.34 16.69
CA ALA A 88 4.47 -14.86 15.50
C ALA A 88 3.71 -16.00 14.80
N SER A 89 4.31 -17.19 14.73
CA SER A 89 3.72 -18.40 14.14
C SER A 89 2.44 -18.90 14.83
N ASP A 90 2.25 -18.55 16.11
CA ASP A 90 1.11 -19.01 16.91
C ASP A 90 -0.09 -18.05 16.86
N ILE A 91 0.07 -16.90 16.19
CA ILE A 91 -0.97 -15.89 16.04
C ILE A 91 -1.76 -16.21 14.76
N LYS A 92 -2.88 -16.92 14.95
CA LYS A 92 -3.83 -17.25 13.88
C LYS A 92 -4.87 -16.13 13.76
N ILE A 93 -4.79 -15.38 12.69
CA ILE A 93 -5.71 -14.29 12.34
C ILE A 93 -6.21 -14.52 10.92
N ASP A 94 -7.51 -14.34 10.72
CA ASP A 94 -8.10 -14.30 9.38
C ASP A 94 -7.97 -12.88 8.82
N ASP A 95 -6.85 -12.61 8.14
CA ASP A 95 -6.56 -11.29 7.60
C ASP A 95 -7.54 -10.89 6.49
N ALA A 96 -7.99 -11.86 5.67
CA ALA A 96 -8.97 -11.62 4.61
C ALA A 96 -10.30 -11.12 5.20
N ALA A 97 -10.87 -11.85 6.15
CA ALA A 97 -12.13 -11.49 6.78
C ALA A 97 -12.03 -10.15 7.53
N ASN A 98 -10.89 -9.89 8.18
CA ASN A 98 -10.68 -8.63 8.90
C ASN A 98 -10.60 -7.43 7.95
N VAL A 99 -9.92 -7.54 6.82
CA VAL A 99 -9.86 -6.47 5.82
C VAL A 99 -11.25 -6.19 5.24
N VAL A 100 -12.01 -7.22 4.90
CA VAL A 100 -13.41 -7.06 4.43
C VAL A 100 -14.26 -6.36 5.47
N LYS A 101 -14.21 -6.81 6.73
CA LYS A 101 -14.98 -6.20 7.82
C LYS A 101 -14.59 -4.73 8.04
N ALA A 102 -13.30 -4.41 8.02
CA ALA A 102 -12.81 -3.04 8.17
C ALA A 102 -13.28 -2.15 7.01
N ALA A 103 -13.19 -2.64 5.78
CA ALA A 103 -13.66 -1.94 4.59
C ALA A 103 -15.16 -1.63 4.66
N GLN A 104 -15.99 -2.61 5.01
CA GLN A 104 -17.44 -2.42 5.17
C GLN A 104 -17.79 -1.40 6.24
N ALA A 105 -17.05 -1.39 7.36
CA ALA A 105 -17.27 -0.45 8.44
C ALA A 105 -16.86 0.99 8.07
N ALA A 106 -15.76 1.16 7.34
CA ALA A 106 -15.20 2.47 7.03
C ALA A 106 -15.78 3.12 5.76
N TYR A 107 -16.22 2.32 4.78
CA TYR A 107 -16.45 2.80 3.41
C TYR A 107 -17.82 2.40 2.85
N ALA A 108 -18.90 2.71 3.57
CA ALA A 108 -20.27 2.48 3.08
C ALA A 108 -20.62 3.25 1.77
N GLN A 109 -19.79 4.24 1.40
CA GLN A 109 -19.92 5.00 0.15
C GLN A 109 -19.31 4.28 -1.07
N ALA A 110 -18.76 3.09 -0.91
CA ALA A 110 -18.16 2.29 -1.98
C ALA A 110 -19.24 1.58 -2.83
N VAL A 111 -18.98 1.34 -4.12
CA VAL A 111 -19.91 0.65 -5.05
C VAL A 111 -19.89 -0.86 -4.93
N GLU A 112 -18.83 -1.40 -4.35
CA GLU A 112 -18.56 -2.83 -4.30
C GLU A 112 -19.61 -3.56 -3.46
N THR A 113 -20.23 -4.57 -4.06
CA THR A 113 -21.22 -5.44 -3.43
C THR A 113 -20.64 -6.79 -3.01
N ASP A 114 -19.60 -7.25 -3.68
CA ASP A 114 -18.83 -8.44 -3.33
C ASP A 114 -17.35 -8.05 -3.14
N LEU A 115 -16.87 -8.16 -1.91
CA LEU A 115 -15.54 -7.75 -1.52
C LEU A 115 -14.61 -8.98 -1.49
N GLN A 116 -13.71 -9.04 -2.46
CA GLN A 116 -12.75 -10.13 -2.62
C GLN A 116 -11.36 -9.64 -2.21
N PRO A 117 -10.91 -9.90 -0.96
CA PRO A 117 -9.60 -9.49 -0.52
C PRO A 117 -8.50 -10.33 -1.18
N VAL A 118 -7.40 -9.69 -1.52
CA VAL A 118 -6.16 -10.35 -1.95
C VAL A 118 -5.30 -10.59 -0.72
N VAL A 119 -4.81 -11.81 -0.54
CA VAL A 119 -3.87 -12.17 0.53
C VAL A 119 -2.56 -12.68 -0.08
N ARG A 120 -1.45 -12.10 0.36
CA ARG A 120 -0.08 -12.49 0.02
C ARG A 120 0.67 -12.85 1.29
N ILE A 121 1.41 -13.95 1.27
CA ILE A 121 2.21 -14.42 2.39
C ILE A 121 3.65 -14.57 1.92
N SER A 122 4.57 -13.92 2.61
CA SER A 122 6.01 -14.03 2.36
C SER A 122 6.74 -14.18 3.70
N GLY A 123 7.30 -15.37 3.94
CA GLY A 123 7.81 -15.76 5.25
C GLY A 123 6.73 -15.62 6.33
N GLU A 124 7.03 -14.88 7.39
CA GLU A 124 6.10 -14.59 8.49
C GLU A 124 5.22 -13.36 8.24
N THR A 125 5.41 -12.66 7.12
CA THR A 125 4.65 -11.46 6.78
C THR A 125 3.42 -11.81 5.97
N VAL A 126 2.25 -11.36 6.43
CA VAL A 126 0.98 -11.45 5.70
C VAL A 126 0.56 -10.06 5.25
N ARG A 127 0.24 -9.92 3.97
CA ARG A 127 -0.28 -8.69 3.36
C ARG A 127 -1.66 -8.99 2.81
N ALA A 128 -2.69 -8.36 3.36
CA ALA A 128 -4.07 -8.53 2.90
C ALA A 128 -4.65 -7.17 2.51
N TYR A 129 -5.32 -7.07 1.37
CA TYR A 129 -5.89 -5.80 0.91
C TYR A 129 -7.10 -6.02 0.01
N LEU A 130 -7.86 -4.95 -0.19
CA LEU A 130 -8.86 -4.85 -1.24
C LEU A 130 -8.91 -3.41 -1.74
N THR A 131 -9.43 -3.23 -2.95
CA THR A 131 -9.57 -1.92 -3.60
C THR A 131 -11.05 -1.60 -3.76
N LEU A 132 -11.41 -0.37 -3.42
CA LEU A 132 -12.77 0.15 -3.42
C LEU A 132 -12.87 1.37 -4.32
N HIS A 133 -14.00 1.51 -5.00
CA HIS A 133 -14.36 2.63 -5.84
C HIS A 133 -15.54 3.38 -5.22
N ALA A 134 -15.47 4.70 -5.25
CA ALA A 134 -16.57 5.52 -4.75
C ALA A 134 -17.84 5.32 -5.61
N LYS A 135 -19.01 5.36 -4.96
CA LYS A 135 -20.30 5.55 -5.66
C LYS A 135 -20.26 6.80 -6.53
N PRO A 136 -20.97 6.81 -7.68
CA PRO A 136 -21.12 8.03 -8.46
C PRO A 136 -21.61 9.20 -7.58
N GLY A 137 -20.87 10.31 -7.58
CA GLY A 137 -21.16 11.49 -6.76
C GLY A 137 -20.74 11.39 -5.28
N ALA A 138 -20.18 10.26 -4.84
CA ALA A 138 -19.62 10.10 -3.51
C ALA A 138 -18.08 10.23 -3.50
N ARG A 139 -17.49 10.30 -2.31
CA ARG A 139 -16.04 10.25 -2.09
C ARG A 139 -15.74 9.32 -0.92
N LEU A 140 -14.75 8.45 -1.08
CA LEU A 140 -14.20 7.63 -0.01
C LEU A 140 -13.23 8.48 0.80
N ASN A 141 -13.48 8.63 2.09
CA ASN A 141 -12.69 9.52 2.95
C ASN A 141 -11.75 8.69 3.84
N VAL A 142 -10.45 8.79 3.58
CA VAL A 142 -9.40 8.19 4.43
C VAL A 142 -8.99 9.16 5.54
N ALA A 143 -8.64 10.39 5.18
CA ALA A 143 -8.35 11.48 6.10
C ALA A 143 -8.47 12.84 5.38
N GLY A 144 -8.52 13.93 6.14
CA GLY A 144 -8.56 15.29 5.57
C GLY A 144 -7.43 15.53 4.55
N GLY A 145 -7.79 16.07 3.38
CA GLY A 145 -6.85 16.37 2.30
C GLY A 145 -6.34 15.16 1.51
N TYR A 146 -6.89 13.96 1.72
CA TYR A 146 -6.63 12.81 0.83
C TYR A 146 -7.60 12.79 -0.36
N PRO A 147 -7.16 12.37 -1.56
CA PRO A 147 -8.07 12.03 -2.65
C PRO A 147 -9.06 10.94 -2.23
N GLY A 148 -10.18 10.81 -2.95
CA GLY A 148 -11.26 9.91 -2.53
C GLY A 148 -12.05 9.25 -3.66
N GLY A 149 -11.47 9.16 -4.86
CA GLY A 149 -12.12 8.45 -5.97
C GLY A 149 -11.90 6.94 -5.91
N CYS A 150 -10.75 6.51 -5.40
CA CYS A 150 -10.38 5.11 -5.18
C CYS A 150 -9.65 4.95 -3.85
N VAL A 151 -9.93 3.88 -3.12
CA VAL A 151 -9.20 3.51 -1.89
C VAL A 151 -8.82 2.05 -1.91
N THR A 152 -7.53 1.76 -1.82
CA THR A 152 -7.05 0.43 -1.41
C THR A 152 -6.85 0.45 0.09
N THR A 153 -7.52 -0.44 0.81
CA THR A 153 -7.35 -0.61 2.26
C THR A 153 -6.90 -2.02 2.58
N GLY A 154 -6.05 -2.18 3.59
CA GLY A 154 -5.49 -3.47 3.91
C GLY A 154 -4.64 -3.49 5.16
N THR A 155 -4.07 -4.65 5.45
CA THR A 155 -3.18 -4.89 6.57
C THR A 155 -1.85 -5.48 6.12
N ILE A 156 -0.78 -5.10 6.83
CA ILE A 156 0.51 -5.82 6.82
C ILE A 156 0.74 -6.34 8.23
N ARG A 157 0.78 -7.65 8.39
CA ARG A 157 0.93 -8.31 9.69
C ARG A 157 2.22 -9.11 9.77
N LEU A 158 2.92 -8.95 10.88
CA LEU A 158 4.07 -9.76 11.28
C LEU A 158 3.90 -10.13 12.76
N GLY A 159 3.36 -11.32 13.02
CA GLY A 159 2.98 -11.73 14.38
C GLY A 159 2.00 -10.74 15.05
N ALA A 160 2.46 -10.07 16.12
CA ALA A 160 1.68 -9.07 16.85
C ALA A 160 1.91 -7.62 16.37
N ALA A 161 2.74 -7.41 15.35
CA ALA A 161 2.85 -6.16 14.64
C ALA A 161 1.81 -6.11 13.51
N ILE A 162 1.02 -5.04 13.46
CA ILE A 162 -0.02 -4.81 12.46
C ILE A 162 0.14 -3.39 11.90
N HIS A 163 0.15 -3.27 10.59
CA HIS A 163 0.00 -2.01 9.87
C HIS A 163 -1.38 -2.00 9.25
N ASN A 164 -2.22 -1.05 9.61
CA ASN A 164 -3.43 -0.73 8.87
C ASN A 164 -3.07 0.31 7.82
N VAL A 165 -3.29 -0.01 6.55
CA VAL A 165 -2.88 0.84 5.43
C VAL A 165 -4.11 1.27 4.64
N SER A 166 -4.12 2.52 4.21
CA SER A 166 -5.07 3.05 3.24
C SER A 166 -4.34 3.89 2.19
N ILE A 167 -4.47 3.49 0.93
CA ILE A 167 -3.97 4.19 -0.25
C ILE A 167 -5.18 4.87 -0.88
N ALA A 168 -5.25 6.20 -0.80
CA ALA A 168 -6.37 6.99 -1.30
C ALA A 168 -5.93 7.77 -2.54
N SER A 169 -6.68 7.65 -3.63
CA SER A 169 -6.30 8.21 -4.93
C SER A 169 -7.49 8.82 -5.65
N GLU A 170 -7.22 9.69 -6.62
CA GLU A 170 -8.24 10.29 -7.48
C GLU A 170 -8.93 9.23 -8.36
N SER A 171 -8.19 8.18 -8.75
CA SER A 171 -8.68 6.97 -9.41
C SER A 171 -7.73 5.80 -9.12
N CYS A 172 -8.19 4.56 -9.34
CA CYS A 172 -7.31 3.39 -9.21
C CYS A 172 -6.30 3.29 -10.38
N GLU A 173 -6.55 4.05 -11.45
CA GLU A 173 -5.68 4.14 -12.61
C GLU A 173 -4.54 5.13 -12.44
N SER A 174 -4.56 5.95 -11.38
CA SER A 174 -3.50 6.93 -11.14
C SER A 174 -2.16 6.22 -10.92
N ALA A 175 -1.08 6.80 -11.46
CA ALA A 175 0.26 6.23 -11.35
C ALA A 175 0.66 6.03 -9.88
N GLY A 176 0.40 7.03 -9.03
CA GLY A 176 0.66 6.94 -7.60
C GLY A 176 -0.15 5.85 -6.88
N HIS A 177 -1.36 5.52 -7.33
CA HIS A 177 -2.12 4.42 -6.74
C HIS A 177 -1.43 3.08 -7.01
N LYS A 178 -1.14 2.81 -8.29
CA LYS A 178 -0.52 1.56 -8.74
C LYS A 178 0.86 1.38 -8.12
N GLU A 179 1.65 2.44 -8.09
CA GLU A 179 2.97 2.43 -7.47
C GLU A 179 2.89 2.12 -5.97
N ALA A 180 2.04 2.83 -5.22
CA ALA A 180 1.88 2.58 -3.79
C ALA A 180 1.34 1.18 -3.52
N LEU A 181 0.38 0.70 -4.32
CA LEU A 181 -0.17 -0.63 -4.21
C LEU A 181 0.92 -1.69 -4.38
N ALA A 182 1.69 -1.59 -5.46
CA ALA A 182 2.78 -2.51 -5.76
C ALA A 182 3.85 -2.49 -4.66
N ALA A 183 4.28 -1.29 -4.26
CA ALA A 183 5.32 -1.09 -3.26
C ALA A 183 4.91 -1.51 -1.84
N ILE A 184 3.63 -1.53 -1.52
CA ILE A 184 3.14 -1.84 -0.17
C ILE A 184 2.63 -3.28 -0.08
N PHE A 185 1.88 -3.75 -1.06
CA PHE A 185 1.14 -5.01 -0.94
C PHE A 185 1.65 -6.13 -1.86
N GLU A 186 2.30 -5.80 -2.96
CA GLU A 186 2.67 -6.77 -4.00
C GLU A 186 4.18 -7.10 -4.03
N ILE A 187 4.94 -6.62 -3.05
CA ILE A 187 6.38 -6.92 -2.91
C ILE A 187 6.62 -8.43 -2.86
N GLY A 188 7.52 -8.92 -3.72
CA GLY A 188 7.99 -10.30 -3.70
C GLY A 188 6.96 -11.33 -4.20
N THR A 189 6.04 -10.89 -5.06
CA THR A 189 5.23 -11.77 -5.91
C THR A 189 5.94 -12.14 -7.20
#